data_AF-A0A2N1DC54-F1
#
_entry.id   AF-A0A2N1DC54-F1
#
_cell.length_a   1.000
_cell.length_b   1.000
_cell.length_c   1.000
_cell.angle_alpha   90.00
_cell.angle_beta   90.00
_cell.angle_gamma   90.00
#
_symmetry.space_group_name_H-M   'P 1'
#
loop_
_entity.id
_entity.type
_entity.pdbx_description
1 polymer ?
#
loop_
_entity_poly.entity_id
_entity_poly.type
_entity_poly.pdbx_seq_one_letter_code
_entity_poly.pdbx_strand_id
1 'polypeptide(L)'
;MDNLLFTAPDGSIPEVNSPAYLLLKSLYENGKSPRDYLCNELGGGFRAYLQQLMGGYYQHWLIHSEQGEYNGKKQALYWLDERHFSGDWEQDKDARAIARKQYKDRSYYGSKSAVMRLQIAEQEKAEADKEYQQRIESKKPTEC
;
A
#
# COMPACT_ATOMS: atom_id res chain seq x y z
N MET A 1 -1.54 30.09 -2.64
CA MET A 1 -1.33 28.64 -2.35
C MET A 1 -0.59 28.11 -3.58
N ASP A 2 0.73 28.29 -3.73
CA ASP A 2 1.32 28.22 -5.09
C ASP A 2 2.70 27.56 -5.21
N ASN A 3 3.19 26.80 -4.23
CA ASN A 3 4.56 26.26 -4.28
C ASN A 3 4.71 24.73 -4.22
N LEU A 4 3.62 23.94 -4.21
CA LEU A 4 3.78 22.48 -4.18
C LEU A 4 4.25 21.87 -5.52
N LEU A 5 4.28 22.63 -6.61
CA LEU A 5 4.12 22.07 -7.96
C LEU A 5 5.20 22.44 -8.98
N PHE A 6 6.29 23.12 -8.61
CA PHE A 6 7.29 23.54 -9.60
C PHE A 6 8.37 22.48 -9.94
N THR A 7 8.54 21.42 -9.13
CA THR A 7 9.60 20.42 -9.33
C THR A 7 9.11 18.99 -9.54
N ALA A 8 7.84 18.70 -9.28
CA ALA A 8 7.30 17.36 -9.42
C ALA A 8 7.17 16.98 -10.91
N PRO A 9 7.56 15.76 -11.33
CA PRO A 9 7.46 15.34 -12.73
C PRO A 9 6.03 15.35 -13.26
N ASP A 10 5.87 15.56 -14.55
CA ASP A 10 4.57 15.48 -15.24
C ASP A 10 3.87 14.14 -14.96
N GLY A 11 2.58 14.20 -14.61
CA GLY A 11 1.77 13.03 -14.28
C GLY A 11 2.02 12.41 -12.89
N SER A 12 2.95 12.96 -12.10
CA SER A 12 3.10 12.55 -10.69
C SER A 12 2.07 13.19 -9.77
N ILE A 13 1.46 14.30 -10.18
CA ILE A 13 0.45 15.02 -9.42
C ILE A 13 -0.94 14.50 -9.84
N PRO A 14 -1.77 14.03 -8.89
CA PRO A 14 -3.13 13.61 -9.19
C PRO A 14 -4.01 14.74 -9.70
N GLU A 15 -5.10 14.40 -10.39
CA GLU A 15 -6.10 15.38 -10.84
C GLU A 15 -6.65 16.18 -9.65
N VAL A 16 -6.81 17.49 -9.85
CA VAL A 16 -7.32 18.41 -8.84
C VAL A 16 -8.68 17.93 -8.35
N ASN A 17 -8.88 17.96 -7.03
CA ASN A 17 -10.07 17.44 -6.33
C ASN A 17 -10.28 15.92 -6.36
N SER A 18 -9.38 15.14 -6.98
CA SER A 18 -9.40 13.68 -6.80
C SER A 18 -9.09 13.32 -5.34
N PRO A 19 -9.59 12.18 -4.82
CA PRO A 19 -9.26 11.76 -3.46
C PRO A 19 -7.75 11.56 -3.21
N ALA A 20 -6.98 11.20 -4.24
CA ALA A 20 -5.53 11.11 -4.17
C ALA A 20 -4.86 12.50 -4.07
N TYR A 21 -5.38 13.49 -4.80
CA TYR A 21 -4.93 14.88 -4.67
C TYR A 21 -5.22 15.41 -3.27
N LEU A 22 -6.44 15.19 -2.77
CA LEU A 22 -6.83 15.62 -1.43
C LEU A 22 -5.96 14.96 -0.35
N LEU A 23 -5.64 13.67 -0.49
CA LEU A 23 -4.69 12.99 0.40
C LEU A 23 -3.31 13.63 0.36
N LEU A 24 -2.74 13.85 -0.83
CA LEU A 24 -1.43 14.47 -0.98
C LEU A 24 -1.40 15.88 -0.37
N LYS A 25 -2.46 16.67 -0.63
CA LYS A 25 -2.65 18.00 -0.04
C LYS A 25 -2.73 17.94 1.48
N SER A 26 -3.53 17.04 2.05
CA SER A 26 -3.64 16.88 3.50
C SER A 26 -2.31 16.51 4.15
N LEU A 27 -1.52 15.64 3.53
CA LEU A 27 -0.19 15.26 4.04
C LEU A 27 0.82 16.42 3.95
N TYR A 28 0.70 17.27 2.93
CA TYR A 28 1.51 18.46 2.80
C TYR A 28 1.15 19.53 3.84
N GLU A 29 -0.14 19.85 3.98
CA GLU A 29 -0.60 20.96 4.83
C GLU A 29 -0.55 20.61 6.32
N ASN A 30 -0.89 19.38 6.70
CA ASN A 30 -0.98 18.96 8.10
C ASN A 30 0.27 18.22 8.61
N GLY A 31 1.20 17.89 7.71
CA GLY A 31 2.37 17.07 8.02
C GLY A 31 1.96 15.68 8.54
N LYS A 32 2.38 15.36 9.77
CA LYS A 32 2.19 14.05 10.39
C LYS A 32 0.73 13.79 10.75
N SER A 33 0.05 13.05 9.88
CA SER A 33 -1.39 12.86 9.88
C SER A 33 -1.77 11.46 10.39
N PRO A 34 -2.62 11.35 11.42
CA PRO A 34 -3.07 10.06 11.93
C PRO A 34 -4.07 9.39 10.99
N ARG A 35 -4.05 8.05 10.98
CA ARG A 35 -4.93 7.22 10.15
C ARG A 35 -6.41 7.56 10.32
N ASP A 36 -6.87 7.76 11.55
CA ASP A 36 -8.29 8.05 11.81
C ASP A 36 -8.70 9.44 11.30
N TYR A 37 -7.80 10.42 11.37
CA TYR A 37 -8.02 11.73 10.73
C TYR A 37 -8.18 11.58 9.22
N LEU A 38 -7.24 10.89 8.55
CA LEU A 38 -7.31 10.66 7.10
C LEU A 38 -8.57 9.86 6.71
N CYS A 39 -8.99 8.91 7.55
CA CYS A 39 -10.20 8.13 7.35
C CYS A 39 -11.47 8.97 7.46
N ASN A 40 -11.49 9.97 8.35
CA ASN A 40 -12.62 10.88 8.50
C ASN A 40 -12.71 11.86 7.32
N GLU A 41 -11.57 12.39 6.87
CA GLU A 41 -11.52 13.37 5.78
C GLU A 41 -11.76 12.75 4.39
N LEU A 42 -11.23 11.55 4.13
CA LEU A 42 -11.17 10.95 2.79
C LEU A 42 -11.97 9.64 2.68
N GLY A 43 -12.57 9.19 3.79
CA GLY A 43 -13.26 7.91 3.91
C GLY A 43 -12.32 6.72 4.13
N GLY A 44 -12.91 5.57 4.51
CA GLY A 44 -12.18 4.32 4.77
C GLY A 44 -11.38 3.77 3.59
N GLY A 45 -11.69 4.22 2.37
CA GLY A 45 -11.00 3.86 1.14
C GLY A 45 -9.65 4.57 0.93
N PHE A 46 -9.24 5.49 1.80
CA PHE A 46 -8.03 6.31 1.59
C PHE A 46 -6.75 5.51 1.35
N ARG A 47 -6.69 4.27 1.87
CA ARG A 47 -5.56 3.35 1.67
C ARG A 47 -5.30 3.03 0.20
N ALA A 48 -6.34 2.99 -0.64
CA ALA A 48 -6.18 2.77 -2.07
C ALA A 48 -5.45 3.96 -2.72
N TYR A 49 -5.82 5.19 -2.34
CA TYR A 49 -5.17 6.41 -2.82
C TYR A 49 -3.73 6.52 -2.30
N LEU A 50 -3.49 6.15 -1.04
CA LEU A 50 -2.14 6.07 -0.46
C LEU A 50 -1.26 5.09 -1.26
N GLN A 51 -1.80 3.91 -1.60
CA GLN A 51 -1.09 2.93 -2.41
C GLN A 51 -0.81 3.43 -3.84
N GLN A 52 -1.73 4.17 -4.46
CA GLN A 52 -1.52 4.79 -5.77
C GLN A 52 -0.40 5.82 -5.72
N LEU A 53 -0.38 6.69 -4.70
CA LEU A 53 0.66 7.70 -4.50
C LEU A 53 2.04 7.06 -4.33
N MET A 54 2.15 6.05 -3.47
CA MET A 54 3.41 5.32 -3.23
C MET A 54 3.82 4.41 -4.39
N GLY A 55 2.90 4.09 -5.29
CA GLY A 55 3.08 3.16 -6.38
C GLY A 55 3.50 3.83 -7.69
N GLY A 56 3.47 3.04 -8.77
CA GLY A 56 3.87 3.51 -10.10
C GLY A 56 2.91 4.52 -10.73
N TYR A 57 1.65 4.56 -10.29
CA TYR A 57 0.61 5.40 -10.91
C TYR A 57 0.93 6.89 -10.81
N TYR A 58 1.40 7.34 -9.63
CA TYR A 58 1.83 8.73 -9.39
C TYR A 58 3.35 8.84 -9.18
N GLN A 59 4.11 7.95 -9.82
CA GLN A 59 5.57 7.98 -9.83
C GLN A 59 6.25 7.94 -8.44
N HIS A 60 5.72 7.13 -7.51
CA HIS A 60 6.34 6.76 -6.24
C HIS A 60 6.62 7.94 -5.29
N TRP A 61 5.59 8.59 -4.78
CA TRP A 61 5.73 9.52 -3.66
C TRP A 61 6.26 8.79 -2.43
N LEU A 62 7.31 9.33 -1.81
CA LEU A 62 7.86 8.84 -0.56
C LEU A 62 7.01 9.35 0.60
N ILE A 63 6.15 8.46 1.08
CA ILE A 63 5.29 8.70 2.24
C ILE A 63 5.76 7.79 3.35
N HIS A 64 6.14 8.40 4.47
CA HIS A 64 6.56 7.69 5.66
C HIS A 64 5.37 7.23 6.45
N SER A 65 5.55 6.14 7.20
CA SER A 65 4.55 5.65 8.13
C SER A 65 5.20 5.09 9.38
N GLU A 66 4.65 5.40 10.55
CA GLU A 66 5.06 4.80 11.82
C GLU A 66 3.84 4.47 12.69
N GLN A 67 4.03 3.61 13.68
CA GLN A 67 3.03 3.44 14.74
C GLN A 67 3.24 4.53 15.79
N GLY A 68 2.19 5.27 16.10
CA GLY A 68 2.17 6.30 17.14
C GLY A 68 0.89 6.25 17.96
N GLU A 69 0.74 7.19 18.89
CA GLU A 69 -0.48 7.36 19.66
C GLU A 69 -1.21 8.63 19.21
N TYR A 70 -2.51 8.49 18.94
CA TYR A 70 -3.38 9.62 18.65
C TYR A 70 -4.73 9.37 19.31
N ASN A 71 -5.22 10.36 20.07
CA ASN A 71 -6.42 10.27 20.90
C ASN A 71 -6.45 9.04 21.83
N GLY A 72 -5.32 8.73 22.49
CA GLY A 72 -5.20 7.60 23.42
C GLY A 72 -5.22 6.22 22.77
N LYS A 73 -5.14 6.14 21.43
CA LYS A 73 -5.15 4.89 20.66
C LYS A 73 -3.89 4.77 19.81
N LYS A 74 -3.28 3.58 19.84
CA LYS A 74 -2.19 3.23 18.92
C LYS A 74 -2.73 3.15 17.49
N GLN A 75 -2.13 3.91 16.59
CA GLN A 75 -2.50 3.93 15.19
C GLN A 75 -1.34 4.35 14.28
N ALA A 76 -1.49 4.11 12.98
CA ALA A 76 -0.52 4.55 11.99
C ALA A 76 -0.57 6.08 11.81
N LEU A 77 0.60 6.70 11.79
CA LEU A 77 0.80 8.09 11.43
C LEU A 77 1.50 8.14 10.07
N TYR A 78 1.08 9.04 9.18
CA TYR A 78 1.60 9.18 7.82
C TYR A 78 2.07 10.61 7.57
N TRP A 79 3.18 10.79 6.85
CA TRP A 79 3.65 12.11 6.43
C TRP A 79 4.44 12.03 5.14
N LEU A 80 4.41 13.12 4.38
CA LEU A 80 5.18 13.25 3.15
C LEU A 80 6.66 13.51 3.50
N ASP A 81 7.58 12.90 2.74
CA ASP A 81 9.00 13.21 2.87
C ASP A 81 9.30 14.67 2.48
N GLU A 82 10.12 15.35 3.28
CA GLU A 82 10.39 16.78 3.12
C GLU A 82 11.08 17.15 1.80
N ARG A 83 11.81 16.20 1.21
CA ARG A 83 12.50 16.39 -0.07
C ARG A 83 11.54 16.66 -1.23
N HIS A 84 10.29 16.25 -1.12
CA HIS A 84 9.28 16.50 -2.15
C HIS A 84 8.87 17.98 -2.25
N PHE A 85 9.11 18.78 -1.22
CA PHE A 85 8.73 20.19 -1.18
C PHE A 85 9.91 21.12 -0.87
N SER A 86 11.15 20.63 -1.01
CA SER A 86 12.37 21.42 -0.86
C SER A 86 12.60 22.39 -2.04
N GLY A 87 11.94 22.18 -3.18
CA GLY A 87 12.18 22.91 -4.42
C GLY A 87 13.45 22.47 -5.17
N ASP A 88 14.13 21.43 -4.68
CA ASP A 88 15.30 20.81 -5.32
C ASP A 88 14.89 19.53 -6.07
N TRP A 89 15.09 19.54 -7.38
CA TRP A 89 14.68 18.45 -8.26
C TRP A 89 15.48 17.17 -8.08
N GLU A 90 16.76 17.24 -7.69
CA GLU A 90 17.55 16.03 -7.41
C GLU A 90 17.11 15.40 -6.09
N GLN A 91 16.73 16.21 -5.10
CA GLN A 91 16.19 15.70 -3.84
C GLN A 91 14.83 15.00 -4.03
N ASP A 92 13.93 15.56 -4.83
CA ASP A 92 12.65 14.91 -5.18
C ASP A 92 12.91 13.56 -5.89
N LYS A 93 13.84 13.55 -6.84
CA LYS A 93 14.23 12.35 -7.58
C LYS A 93 14.84 11.27 -6.68
N ASP A 94 15.68 11.65 -5.72
CA ASP A 94 16.23 10.73 -4.73
C ASP A 94 15.13 10.14 -3.84
N ALA A 95 14.19 10.97 -3.37
CA ALA A 95 13.04 10.50 -2.60
C ALA A 95 12.20 9.50 -3.41
N ARG A 96 11.91 9.79 -4.68
CA ARG A 96 11.19 8.88 -5.59
C ARG A 96 11.96 7.59 -5.85
N ALA A 97 13.28 7.66 -6.00
CA ALA A 97 14.12 6.48 -6.19
C ALA A 97 14.07 5.54 -4.96
N ILE A 98 14.11 6.11 -3.75
CA ILE A 98 13.95 5.37 -2.50
C ILE A 98 12.55 4.73 -2.42
N ALA A 99 11.49 5.50 -2.69
CA ALA A 99 10.12 5.01 -2.68
C ALA A 99 9.92 3.87 -3.68
N ARG A 100 10.45 4.01 -4.90
CA ARG A 100 10.43 2.97 -5.93
C ARG A 100 11.12 1.70 -5.48
N LYS A 101 12.32 1.81 -4.88
CA LYS A 101 13.04 0.65 -4.34
C LYS A 101 12.19 -0.07 -3.29
N GLN A 102 11.69 0.66 -2.29
CA GLN A 102 10.85 0.08 -1.23
C GLN A 102 9.59 -0.59 -1.78
N TYR A 103 8.94 0.05 -2.77
CA TYR A 103 7.75 -0.50 -3.41
C TYR A 103 8.05 -1.83 -4.12
N LYS A 104 9.15 -1.88 -4.89
CA LYS A 104 9.56 -3.09 -5.61
C LYS A 104 10.06 -4.20 -4.68
N ASP A 105 10.76 -3.86 -3.60
CA ASP A 105 11.16 -4.82 -2.58
C ASP A 105 9.94 -5.49 -1.95
N ARG A 106 8.93 -4.70 -1.53
CA ARG A 106 7.67 -5.25 -1.00
C ARG A 106 6.97 -6.17 -2.00
N SER A 107 6.91 -5.76 -3.27
CA SER A 107 6.31 -6.58 -4.33
C SER A 107 7.06 -7.90 -4.53
N TYR A 108 8.40 -7.86 -4.53
CA TYR A 108 9.25 -9.04 -4.71
C TYR A 108 9.09 -10.03 -3.56
N TYR A 109 9.28 -9.58 -2.32
CA TYR A 109 9.14 -10.45 -1.15
C TYR A 109 7.70 -10.95 -0.97
N GLY A 110 6.70 -10.11 -1.24
CA GLY A 110 5.30 -10.50 -1.22
C GLY A 110 5.00 -11.63 -2.22
N SER A 111 5.53 -11.53 -3.44
CA SER A 111 5.39 -12.58 -4.46
C SER A 111 6.11 -13.87 -4.07
N LYS A 112 7.33 -13.77 -3.54
CA LYS A 112 8.09 -14.92 -3.03
C LYS A 112 7.32 -15.66 -1.93
N SER A 113 6.76 -14.94 -0.96
CA SER A 113 5.94 -15.53 0.09
C SER A 113 4.63 -16.12 -0.43
N ALA A 114 4.02 -15.52 -1.46
CA ALA A 114 2.82 -16.07 -2.10
C ALA A 114 3.10 -17.42 -2.78
N VAL A 115 4.24 -17.56 -3.45
CA VAL A 115 4.68 -18.85 -4.04
C VAL A 115 4.85 -19.91 -2.95
N MET A 116 5.49 -19.59 -1.84
CA MET A 116 5.64 -20.54 -0.72
C MET A 116 4.27 -20.95 -0.13
N ARG A 117 3.35 -19.99 0.06
CA ARG A 117 2.00 -20.30 0.55
C ARG A 117 1.21 -21.16 -0.43
N LEU A 118 1.39 -20.96 -1.73
CA LEU A 118 0.75 -21.79 -2.76
C LEU A 118 1.21 -23.24 -2.64
N GLN A 119 2.52 -23.47 -2.49
CA GLN A 119 3.08 -24.83 -2.33
C GLN A 119 2.52 -25.55 -1.09
N ILE A 120 2.37 -24.82 0.02
CA ILE A 120 1.76 -25.38 1.24
C ILE A 120 0.28 -25.72 1.00
N ALA A 121 -0.48 -24.80 0.40
CA ALA A 121 -1.89 -25.00 0.11
C ALA A 121 -2.13 -26.18 -0.87
N GLU A 122 -1.22 -26.41 -1.82
CA GLU A 122 -1.27 -27.58 -2.71
C GLU A 122 -1.12 -28.90 -1.94
N GLN A 123 -0.21 -28.95 -0.97
CA GLN A 123 -0.03 -30.13 -0.11
C GLN A 123 -1.24 -30.36 0.80
N GLU A 124 -1.71 -29.32 1.49
CA GLU A 124 -2.88 -29.40 2.37
C GLU A 124 -4.13 -29.83 1.59
N LYS A 125 -4.31 -29.31 0.36
CA LYS A 125 -5.40 -29.73 -0.51
C LYS A 125 -5.27 -31.22 -0.90
N ALA A 126 -4.08 -31.67 -1.28
CA ALA A 126 -3.86 -33.07 -1.66
C ALA A 126 -4.12 -34.04 -0.49
N GLU A 127 -3.73 -33.65 0.73
CA GLU A 127 -4.02 -34.41 1.95
C GLU A 127 -5.53 -34.48 2.21
N ALA A 128 -6.24 -33.35 2.12
CA ALA A 128 -7.68 -33.29 2.29
C ALA A 128 -8.43 -34.12 1.23
N ASP A 129 -8.01 -34.06 -0.04
CA ASP A 129 -8.57 -34.86 -1.13
C ASP A 129 -8.40 -36.37 -0.85
N LYS A 130 -7.22 -36.78 -0.38
CA LYS A 130 -6.94 -38.17 -0.01
C LYS A 130 -7.80 -38.63 1.17
N GLU A 131 -7.93 -37.81 2.21
CA GLU A 131 -8.80 -38.11 3.35
C GLU A 131 -10.26 -38.27 2.90
N TYR A 132 -10.75 -37.36 2.06
CA TYR A 132 -12.11 -37.42 1.52
C TYR A 132 -12.35 -38.71 0.74
N GLN A 133 -11.44 -39.08 -0.16
CA GLN A 133 -11.53 -40.32 -0.93
C GLN A 133 -11.58 -41.55 0.00
N GLN A 134 -10.73 -41.57 1.04
CA GLN A 134 -10.66 -42.67 2.00
C GLN A 134 -11.86 -42.76 2.95
N ARG A 135 -12.54 -41.66 3.26
CA ARG A 135 -13.64 -41.64 4.23
C ARG A 135 -15.01 -41.68 3.60
N ILE A 136 -15.15 -41.16 2.38
CA ILE A 136 -16.43 -40.95 1.71
C ILE A 136 -16.54 -41.83 0.46
N GLU A 137 -15.60 -41.74 -0.48
CA GLU A 137 -15.72 -42.46 -1.76
C GLU A 137 -15.52 -43.97 -1.62
N SER A 138 -14.60 -44.40 -0.77
CA SER A 138 -14.37 -45.81 -0.42
C SER A 138 -15.54 -46.49 0.28
N LYS A 139 -16.51 -45.72 0.80
CA LYS A 139 -17.73 -46.23 1.47
C LYS A 139 -18.95 -46.27 0.54
N LYS A 140 -18.82 -45.87 -0.73
CA LYS A 140 -19.91 -46.04 -1.69
C LYS A 140 -20.12 -47.55 -1.93
N PRO A 141 -21.35 -48.07 -1.75
CA PRO A 141 -21.62 -49.46 -2.04
C PRO A 141 -21.40 -49.70 -3.53
N THR A 142 -20.62 -50.72 -3.87
CA THR A 142 -20.55 -51.23 -5.25
C THR A 142 -21.94 -51.75 -5.59
N GLU A 143 -22.66 -51.08 -6.48
CA GLU A 143 -23.95 -51.56 -6.98
C GLU A 143 -23.72 -52.94 -7.63
N CYS A 144 -24.37 -53.97 -7.08
CA CYS A 144 -24.42 -55.33 -7.61
C CYS A 144 -25.46 -55.46 -8.73
#